data_AF-W2LBY8-F1
#
_entry.id   AF-W2LBY8-F1
#
_cell.length_a   1.000
_cell.length_b   1.000
_cell.length_c   1.000
_cell.angle_alpha   90.00
_cell.angle_beta   90.00
_cell.angle_gamma   90.00
#
_symmetry.space_group_name_H-M   'P 1'
#
loop_
_entity.id
_entity.type
_entity.pdbx_description
1 polymer ?
#
loop_
_entity_poly.entity_id
_entity_poly.type
_entity_poly.pdbx_seq_one_letter_code
_entity_poly.pdbx_strand_id
1 'polypeptide(L)'
;MNMVDVLVVDVDDDEFIIGNDLLTALGIDVDRQLEQLANRGDDEMAGDPIHLEADDMPVHCGFPVNRVEQLRKIVHAYDVWRLELLADPPMNDPPLKLRLRDGARPTKCKPR
;
A
#
# COMPACT_ATOMS: atom_id res chain seq x y z
N MET A 1 -13.67 28.29 12.93
CA MET A 1 -12.61 27.26 13.00
C MET A 1 -12.77 26.57 14.32
N ASN A 2 -13.20 25.31 14.30
CA ASN A 2 -13.38 24.53 15.52
C ASN A 2 -11.99 24.07 15.97
N MET A 3 -11.69 24.25 17.25
CA MET A 3 -10.45 23.79 17.87
C MET A 3 -10.53 22.27 17.97
N VAL A 4 -9.53 21.55 17.46
CA VAL A 4 -9.48 20.09 17.49
C VAL A 4 -8.41 19.68 18.49
N ASP A 5 -8.80 18.86 19.46
CA ASP A 5 -7.86 18.28 20.41
C ASP A 5 -7.02 17.21 19.69
N VAL A 6 -5.70 17.38 19.70
CA VAL A 6 -4.75 16.47 19.06
C VAL A 6 -3.79 15.90 20.10
N LEU A 7 -3.54 14.59 20.02
CA LEU A 7 -2.50 13.92 20.79
C LEU A 7 -1.22 13.87 19.94
N VAL A 8 -0.21 14.63 20.34
CA VAL A 8 1.13 14.55 19.72
C VAL A 8 1.97 13.61 20.57
N VAL A 9 2.41 12.50 19.99
CA VAL A 9 3.35 11.57 20.61
C VAL A 9 4.72 11.88 20.04
N ASP A 10 5.69 12.17 20.91
CA ASP A 10 7.08 12.41 20.51
C ASP A 10 7.75 11.07 20.20
N VAL A 11 7.92 10.79 18.91
CA VAL A 11 8.58 9.60 18.38
C VAL A 11 9.60 10.08 17.36
N ASP A 12 10.81 9.54 17.39
CA ASP A 12 11.88 9.82 16.42
C ASP A 12 11.58 9.06 15.12
N ASP A 13 10.52 9.49 14.44
CA ASP A 13 10.02 8.90 13.19
C ASP A 13 9.64 10.02 12.23
N ASP A 14 9.85 9.81 10.93
CA ASP A 14 9.57 10.80 9.89
C ASP A 14 8.06 10.83 9.50
N GLU A 15 7.25 9.99 10.14
CA GLU A 15 5.83 9.80 9.87
C GLU A 15 4.96 10.14 11.10
N PHE A 16 3.76 10.68 10.86
CA PHE A 16 2.79 11.02 11.91
C PHE A 16 1.45 10.34 11.64
N ILE A 17 0.84 9.79 12.70
CA ILE A 17 -0.48 9.17 12.65
C ILE A 17 -1.54 10.22 12.95
N ILE A 18 -2.54 10.34 12.07
CA ILE A 18 -3.67 11.24 12.26
C ILE A 18 -4.95 10.44 12.57
N GLY A 19 -5.71 10.90 13.56
CA GLY A 19 -7.02 10.34 13.90
C GLY A 19 -8.09 10.56 12.82
N ASN A 20 -9.04 9.65 12.73
CA ASN A 20 -10.12 9.69 11.73
C ASN A 20 -11.03 10.94 11.88
N ASP A 21 -11.17 11.45 13.09
CA ASP A 21 -11.88 12.68 13.40
C ASP A 21 -11.26 13.91 12.72
N LEU A 22 -9.92 14.04 12.78
CA LEU A 22 -9.21 15.12 12.09
C LEU A 22 -9.25 14.94 10.57
N LEU A 23 -9.11 13.70 10.07
CA LEU A 23 -9.27 13.40 8.64
C LEU A 23 -10.66 13.81 8.15
N THR A 24 -11.71 13.45 8.89
CA THR A 24 -13.09 13.82 8.57
C THR A 24 -13.31 15.33 8.63
N ALA A 25 -12.74 16.02 9.62
CA ALA A 25 -12.81 17.48 9.73
C ALA A 25 -12.10 18.20 8.58
N LEU A 26 -11.05 17.59 8.01
CA LEU A 26 -10.37 18.05 6.80
C LEU A 26 -11.12 17.66 5.50
N GLY A 27 -12.23 16.92 5.61
CA GLY A 27 -13.02 16.44 4.46
C GLY A 27 -12.46 15.20 3.79
N ILE A 28 -11.56 14.48 4.46
CA ILE A 28 -10.95 13.24 3.99
C ILE A 28 -11.73 12.08 4.63
N ASP A 29 -12.54 11.41 3.81
CA ASP A 29 -13.32 10.22 4.19
C ASP A 29 -12.68 9.00 3.52
N VAL A 30 -11.79 8.33 4.26
CA VAL A 30 -10.99 7.19 3.77
C VAL A 30 -11.88 6.01 3.43
N ASP A 31 -12.92 5.76 4.22
CA ASP A 31 -13.86 4.65 3.99
C ASP A 31 -14.62 4.83 2.68
N ARG A 32 -15.14 6.04 2.44
CA ARG A 32 -15.82 6.36 1.17
C ARG A 32 -14.89 6.32 -0.04
N GLN A 33 -13.62 6.71 0.12
CA GLN A 33 -12.63 6.60 -0.96
C GLN A 33 -12.29 5.14 -1.25
N LEU A 34 -12.18 4.30 -0.22
CA LEU A 34 -11.92 2.88 -0.37
C LEU A 34 -13.11 2.14 -1.00
N GLU A 35 -14.34 2.50 -0.63
CA GLU A 35 -15.57 1.98 -1.25
C GLU A 35 -15.61 2.30 -2.76
N GLN A 36 -15.21 3.52 -3.16
CA GLN A 36 -15.13 3.88 -4.58
C GLN A 36 -14.09 3.05 -5.34
N LEU A 37 -12.99 2.66 -4.70
CA LEU A 37 -11.99 1.77 -5.30
C LEU A 37 -12.50 0.33 -5.40
N ALA A 38 -13.22 -0.15 -4.39
CA ALA A 38 -13.80 -1.50 -4.38
C ALA A 38 -14.98 -1.66 -5.35
N ASN A 39 -15.75 -0.59 -5.58
CA ASN A 39 -16.88 -0.57 -6.53
C ASN A 39 -16.48 -0.20 -7.97
N ARG A 40 -15.20 0.06 -8.24
CA ARG A 40 -14.67 -0.13 -9.60
C ARG A 40 -14.62 -1.65 -9.83
N GLY A 41 -15.80 -2.25 -10.05
CA GLY A 41 -15.88 -3.60 -10.56
C GLY A 41 -14.99 -3.73 -11.79
N ASP A 42 -14.52 -4.94 -12.04
CA ASP A 42 -13.74 -5.33 -13.21
C ASP A 42 -14.50 -4.97 -14.50
N ASP A 43 -14.55 -3.68 -14.84
CA ASP A 43 -15.14 -3.18 -16.05
C ASP A 43 -14.33 -3.83 -17.16
N GLU A 44 -15.02 -4.64 -17.96
CA GLU A 44 -14.49 -5.64 -18.88
C GLU A 44 -13.62 -5.03 -19.99
N MET A 45 -12.47 -4.50 -19.61
CA MET A 45 -11.25 -4.57 -20.39
C MET A 45 -10.43 -5.74 -19.84
N ALA A 46 -11.08 -6.91 -19.71
CA ALA A 46 -10.41 -8.20 -19.72
C ALA A 46 -9.88 -8.53 -21.14
N GLY A 47 -9.29 -7.53 -21.79
CA GLY A 47 -8.42 -7.72 -22.93
C GLY A 47 -7.02 -7.91 -22.35
N ASP A 48 -6.64 -9.18 -22.16
CA ASP A 48 -5.29 -9.68 -21.95
C ASP A 48 -4.38 -8.82 -21.05
N PRO A 49 -4.12 -9.20 -19.78
CA PRO A 49 -3.42 -8.34 -18.82
C PRO A 49 -2.09 -7.81 -19.32
N ILE A 50 -1.38 -8.52 -20.20
CA ILE A 50 -0.25 -7.96 -20.94
C ILE A 50 -0.03 -8.76 -22.24
N HIS A 51 -0.81 -8.53 -23.30
CA HIS A 51 -0.23 -8.73 -24.63
C HIS A 51 0.77 -7.60 -24.84
N LEU A 52 2.03 -7.85 -24.47
CA LEU A 52 3.17 -7.01 -24.85
C LEU A 52 3.37 -7.07 -26.37
N GLU A 53 2.42 -6.58 -27.17
CA GLU A 53 2.77 -5.94 -28.43
C GLU A 53 3.38 -4.61 -27.99
N ALA A 54 4.68 -4.64 -27.73
CA ALA A 54 5.42 -3.67 -26.93
C ALA A 54 5.56 -2.27 -27.53
N ASP A 55 4.67 -1.83 -28.43
CA ASP A 55 4.89 -0.60 -29.19
C ASP A 55 3.76 0.43 -29.17
N ASP A 56 2.58 0.18 -28.60
CA ASP A 56 1.48 1.16 -28.71
C ASP A 56 0.56 1.28 -27.47
N MET A 57 1.12 1.25 -26.25
CA MET A 57 0.34 1.77 -25.12
C MET A 57 0.27 3.31 -25.27
N PRO A 58 -0.92 3.90 -25.45
CA PRO A 58 -1.00 5.34 -25.64
C PRO A 58 -0.55 5.99 -24.34
N VAL A 59 0.42 6.87 -24.46
CA VAL A 59 0.87 7.86 -23.48
C VAL A 59 -0.27 8.86 -23.19
N HIS A 60 -1.44 8.38 -22.78
CA HIS A 60 -2.64 9.19 -22.59
C HIS A 60 -2.87 9.66 -21.16
N CYS A 61 -1.96 9.38 -20.23
CA CYS A 61 -2.03 9.87 -18.85
C CYS A 61 -1.28 11.21 -18.62
N GLY A 62 -0.99 11.99 -19.66
CA GLY A 62 -0.26 13.26 -19.52
C GLY A 62 1.23 13.10 -19.20
N PHE A 63 1.76 11.89 -19.29
CA PHE A 63 3.19 11.63 -19.09
C PHE A 63 3.98 12.06 -20.33
N PRO A 64 5.10 12.79 -20.18
CA PRO A 64 5.88 13.26 -21.31
C PRO A 64 6.48 12.10 -22.12
N VAL A 65 6.08 12.00 -23.40
CA VAL A 65 6.47 10.92 -24.33
C VAL A 65 7.99 10.75 -24.42
N ASN A 66 8.74 11.86 -24.40
CA ASN A 66 10.20 11.85 -24.46
C ASN A 66 10.87 11.27 -23.20
N ARG A 67 10.13 11.01 -22.13
CA ARG A 67 10.63 10.39 -20.90
C ARG A 67 10.20 8.94 -20.72
N VAL A 68 9.37 8.40 -21.60
CA VAL A 68 8.87 7.01 -21.51
C VAL A 68 10.02 6.03 -21.46
N GLU A 69 11.03 6.20 -22.31
CA GLU A 69 12.19 5.32 -22.34
C GLU A 69 13.06 5.42 -21.07
N GLN A 70 13.10 6.60 -20.45
CA GLN A 70 13.76 6.78 -19.15
C GLN A 70 12.97 6.09 -18.03
N LEU A 71 11.65 6.22 -18.04
CA LEU A 71 10.77 5.56 -17.09
C LEU A 71 10.90 4.04 -17.21
N ARG A 72 10.90 3.49 -18.43
CA ARG A 72 11.07 2.07 -18.70
C ARG A 72 12.38 1.53 -18.10
N LYS A 73 13.48 2.26 -18.28
CA LYS A 73 14.77 1.91 -17.66
C LYS A 73 14.70 1.87 -16.14
N ILE A 74 14.01 2.83 -15.51
CA ILE A 74 13.87 2.87 -14.05
C ILE A 74 13.02 1.71 -13.55
N VAL A 75 11.86 1.45 -14.18
CA VAL A 75 10.95 0.37 -13.80
C VAL A 75 11.65 -0.98 -13.86
N HIS A 76 12.47 -1.24 -14.88
CA HIS A 76 13.22 -2.50 -15.01
C HIS A 76 14.55 -2.53 -14.25
N ALA A 77 15.07 -1.40 -13.77
CA ALA A 77 16.31 -1.37 -12.99
C ALA A 77 16.11 -1.84 -11.54
N TYR A 78 14.87 -1.82 -11.04
CA TYR A 78 14.54 -2.13 -9.66
C TYR A 78 13.47 -3.22 -9.58
N ASP A 79 13.77 -4.32 -8.89
CA ASP A 79 12.83 -5.40 -8.57
C ASP A 79 11.91 -5.05 -7.40
N VAL A 80 11.44 -3.79 -7.37
CA VAL A 80 10.57 -3.24 -6.31
C VAL A 80 9.11 -3.38 -6.71
N TRP A 81 8.84 -3.49 -8.01
CA TRP A 81 7.50 -3.52 -8.56
C TRP A 81 7.02 -4.95 -8.72
N ARG A 82 6.01 -5.34 -7.95
CA ARG A 82 5.35 -6.65 -8.10
C ARG A 82 4.37 -6.62 -9.26
N LEU A 83 4.69 -7.37 -10.31
CA LEU A 83 3.75 -7.64 -11.41
C LEU A 83 2.73 -8.73 -11.03
N GLU A 84 3.10 -9.63 -10.11
CA GLU A 84 2.23 -10.67 -9.56
C GLU A 84 2.23 -10.60 -8.02
N LEU A 85 1.04 -10.57 -7.41
CA LEU A 85 0.84 -10.55 -5.96
C LEU A 85 1.06 -11.94 -5.34
N LEU A 86 2.30 -12.43 -5.40
CA LEU A 86 2.70 -13.68 -4.73
C LEU A 86 3.12 -13.41 -3.27
N ALA A 87 3.23 -14.46 -2.46
CA ALA A 87 3.79 -14.34 -1.12
C ALA A 87 5.21 -13.74 -1.19
N ASP A 88 5.54 -12.83 -0.27
CA ASP A 88 6.91 -12.31 -0.18
C ASP A 88 7.89 -13.45 0.12
N PRO A 89 9.07 -13.47 -0.54
CA PRO A 89 10.12 -14.36 -0.11
C PRO A 89 10.44 -14.07 1.37
N PRO A 90 10.85 -15.09 2.14
CA PRO A 90 11.26 -14.86 3.51
C PRO A 90 12.37 -13.81 3.52
N MET A 91 12.21 -12.81 4.37
CA MET A 91 13.21 -11.76 4.58
C MET A 91 14.56 -12.42 4.87
N ASN A 92 15.67 -11.88 4.34
CA ASN A 92 17.02 -12.40 4.59
C ASN A 92 17.53 -12.05 6.00
N ASP A 93 16.61 -12.01 6.95
CA ASP A 93 16.85 -11.70 8.35
C ASP A 93 16.56 -12.95 9.18
N PRO A 94 17.38 -13.24 10.21
CA PRO A 94 17.13 -14.36 11.10
C PRO A 94 15.73 -14.29 11.70
N PRO A 95 15.05 -15.44 11.88
CA PRO A 95 13.73 -15.45 12.50
C PRO A 95 13.73 -14.75 13.87
N LEU A 96 12.66 -14.01 14.14
CA LEU A 96 12.49 -13.30 15.41
C LEU A 96 12.50 -14.30 16.58
N LYS A 97 13.38 -14.06 17.57
CA LYS A 97 13.43 -14.85 18.80
C LYS A 97 12.51 -14.27 19.85
N LEU A 98 11.38 -14.92 20.09
CA LEU A 98 10.45 -14.54 21.16
C LEU A 98 10.95 -15.06 22.51
N ARG A 99 11.07 -14.17 23.50
CA ARG A 99 11.32 -14.55 24.90
C ARG A 99 10.02 -14.44 25.69
N LEU A 100 9.61 -15.53 26.32
CA LEU A 100 8.50 -15.52 27.26
C LEU A 100 8.89 -14.74 28.52
N ARG A 101 7.94 -13.98 29.08
CA ARG A 101 8.11 -13.39 30.41
C ARG A 101 8.21 -14.49 31.46
N ASP A 102 8.93 -14.23 32.55
CA ASP A 102 9.04 -15.17 33.66
C ASP A 102 7.64 -15.51 34.22
N GLY A 103 7.39 -16.81 34.41
CA GLY A 103 6.11 -17.32 34.86
C GLY A 103 5.00 -17.39 33.80
N ALA A 104 5.28 -17.05 32.54
CA ALA A 104 4.31 -17.21 31.45
C ALA A 104 3.87 -18.68 31.30
N ARG A 105 2.55 -18.90 31.19
CA ARG A 105 1.97 -20.23 31.00
C ARG A 105 1.31 -20.31 29.62
N PRO A 106 1.61 -21.34 28.81
CA PRO A 106 0.91 -21.56 27.55
C PRO A 106 -0.59 -21.71 27.79
N THR A 107 -1.41 -21.00 27.03
CA THR A 107 -2.87 -21.08 27.12
C THR A 107 -3.44 -21.42 25.74
N LYS A 108 -4.36 -22.38 25.68
CA LYS A 108 -5.08 -22.74 24.45
C LYS A 108 -6.50 -22.22 24.55
N CYS A 109 -6.86 -21.27 23.69
CA CYS A 109 -8.23 -20.79 23.58
C CYS A 109 -9.11 -21.82 22.86
N LYS A 110 -10.42 -21.84 23.17
CA LYS A 110 -11.40 -22.58 22.36
C LYS A 110 -11.55 -21.89 20.99
N PRO A 111 -11.81 -22.64 19.90
CA PRO A 111 -12.15 -22.06 18.61
C PRO A 111 -13.38 -21.14 18.74
N ARG A 112 -13.47 -20.12 17.88
CA ARG A 112 -14.65 -19.24 17.82
C ARG A 112 -15.86 -19.97 17.30
#